data_AF-A0A2T4U1E1-F1
#
_entry.id   AF-A0A2T4U1E1-F1
#
_cell.length_a   1.000
_cell.length_b   1.000
_cell.length_c   1.000
_cell.angle_alpha   90.00
_cell.angle_beta   90.00
_cell.angle_gamma   90.00
#
_symmetry.space_group_name_H-M   'P 1'
#
loop_
_entity.id
_entity.type
_entity.pdbx_description
1 polymer ?
#
loop_
_entity_poly.entity_id
_entity_poly.type
_entity_poly.pdbx_seq_one_letter_code
_entity_poly.pdbx_strand_id
1 'polypeptide(L)'
;MIRRASVLLLVAMFYLAAPVFAQQPPPVATPTRQAFQTLVLGMTREMVSKLVSSQGPMDIKQEVWGRWVPGPISGRMEVLRVHFYDNRVFWIEYDAFGESWLREEKGGCGDWMKGPMMRLRESLQVK
;
A
#
# COMPACT_ATOMS: atom_id res chain seq x y z
N MET A 1 46.28 -47.49 -14.88
CA MET A 1 45.27 -46.59 -15.48
C MET A 1 44.28 -46.17 -14.41
N ILE A 2 44.58 -45.12 -13.63
CA ILE A 2 43.69 -44.57 -12.59
C ILE A 2 43.64 -43.06 -12.81
N ARG A 3 42.86 -42.61 -13.78
CA ARG A 3 42.70 -41.17 -14.08
C ARG A 3 41.38 -40.85 -14.78
N ARG A 4 40.23 -41.36 -14.31
CA ARG A 4 38.91 -40.92 -14.86
C ARG A 4 37.76 -40.88 -13.85
N ALA A 5 38.01 -40.97 -12.54
CA ALA A 5 36.93 -40.93 -11.54
C ALA A 5 36.73 -39.55 -10.87
N SER A 6 37.64 -38.60 -11.09
CA SER A 6 37.69 -37.37 -10.28
C SER A 6 36.99 -36.15 -10.88
N VAL A 7 36.37 -36.24 -12.06
CA VAL A 7 35.73 -35.08 -12.72
C VAL A 7 34.22 -35.01 -12.44
N LEU A 8 33.57 -36.13 -12.10
CA LEU A 8 32.13 -36.14 -11.82
C LEU A 8 31.77 -35.64 -10.42
N LEU A 9 32.72 -35.58 -9.49
CA LEU A 9 32.46 -35.19 -8.10
C LEU A 9 32.41 -33.67 -7.89
N LEU A 10 32.92 -32.87 -8.84
CA LEU A 10 32.87 -31.40 -8.77
C LEU A 10 31.55 -30.80 -9.27
N VAL A 11 30.80 -31.51 -10.13
CA VAL A 11 29.50 -31.03 -10.62
C VAL A 11 28.39 -31.23 -9.59
N ALA A 12 28.51 -32.24 -8.74
CA ALA A 12 27.51 -32.53 -7.70
C ALA A 12 27.51 -31.50 -6.54
N MET A 13 28.61 -30.76 -6.33
CA MET A 13 28.72 -29.78 -5.24
C MET A 13 28.19 -28.39 -5.61
N PHE A 14 27.93 -28.10 -6.89
CA PHE A 14 27.35 -26.82 -7.31
C PHE A 14 25.82 -26.76 -7.20
N TYR A 15 25.15 -27.88 -6.90
CA TYR A 15 23.68 -27.91 -6.73
C TYR A 15 23.21 -27.75 -5.28
N LEU A 16 24.12 -27.60 -4.30
CA LEU A 16 23.77 -27.48 -2.87
C LEU A 16 23.86 -26.07 -2.29
N ALA A 17 24.02 -25.06 -3.15
CA ALA A 17 23.98 -23.66 -2.73
C ALA A 17 23.09 -22.84 -3.67
N ALA A 18 21.91 -23.36 -4.01
CA ALA A 18 20.83 -22.43 -4.26
C ALA A 18 20.59 -21.73 -2.92
N PRO A 19 20.72 -20.39 -2.81
CA PRO A 19 20.17 -19.75 -1.64
C PRO A 19 18.71 -20.17 -1.65
N VAL A 20 18.29 -20.82 -0.56
CA VAL A 20 16.90 -20.76 -0.14
C VAL A 20 16.67 -19.26 0.05
N PHE A 21 16.37 -18.56 -1.05
CA PHE A 21 15.58 -17.36 -1.00
C PHE A 21 14.40 -17.81 -0.18
N ALA A 22 14.37 -17.34 1.06
CA ALA A 22 13.23 -17.50 1.93
C ALA A 22 12.03 -17.16 1.05
N GLN A 23 11.27 -18.17 0.64
CA GLN A 23 9.92 -17.97 0.16
C GLN A 23 9.21 -17.49 1.41
N GLN A 24 9.32 -16.19 1.68
CA GLN A 24 8.43 -15.53 2.60
C GLN A 24 7.04 -15.90 2.07
N PRO A 25 6.20 -16.55 2.88
CA PRO A 25 4.84 -16.79 2.46
C PRO A 25 4.27 -15.45 1.97
N PRO A 26 3.53 -15.44 0.84
CA PRO A 26 2.95 -14.21 0.34
C PRO A 26 2.24 -13.53 1.52
N PRO A 27 2.48 -12.22 1.75
CA PRO A 27 1.90 -11.54 2.90
C PRO A 27 0.40 -11.80 2.86
N VAL A 28 -0.13 -12.38 3.94
CA VAL A 28 -1.56 -12.65 4.08
C VAL A 28 -2.27 -11.33 3.87
N ALA A 29 -2.98 -11.17 2.75
CA ALA A 29 -3.60 -9.91 2.39
C ALA A 29 -4.78 -9.67 3.33
N THR A 30 -4.57 -8.84 4.34
CA THR A 30 -5.63 -8.45 5.28
C THR A 30 -6.72 -7.66 4.58
N PRO A 31 -7.95 -7.61 5.12
CA PRO A 31 -9.01 -6.76 4.56
C PRO A 31 -8.60 -5.28 4.46
N THR A 32 -7.75 -4.79 5.36
CA THR A 32 -7.22 -3.42 5.30
C THR A 32 -6.18 -3.25 4.20
N ARG A 33 -5.29 -4.23 4.01
CA ARG A 33 -4.36 -4.24 2.88
C ARG A 33 -5.09 -4.29 1.53
N GLN A 34 -6.12 -5.12 1.43
CA GLN A 34 -6.95 -5.23 0.23
C GLN A 34 -7.69 -3.92 -0.05
N ALA A 35 -8.30 -3.30 0.97
CA ALA A 35 -8.93 -1.99 0.82
C ALA A 35 -7.92 -0.93 0.34
N PHE A 36 -6.72 -0.87 0.92
CA PHE A 36 -5.66 0.02 0.45
C PHE A 36 -5.33 -0.22 -1.02
N GLN A 37 -5.16 -1.48 -1.44
CA GLN A 37 -4.84 -1.82 -2.84
C GLN A 37 -5.94 -1.37 -3.80
N THR A 38 -7.21 -1.52 -3.44
CA THR A 38 -8.36 -1.13 -4.27
C THR A 38 -8.64 0.37 -4.28
N LEU A 39 -8.30 1.11 -3.21
CA LEU A 39 -8.50 2.55 -3.17
C LEU A 39 -7.66 3.27 -4.24
N VAL A 40 -8.29 4.24 -4.91
CA VAL A 40 -7.66 5.08 -5.93
C VAL A 40 -8.01 6.54 -5.68
N LEU A 41 -7.09 7.43 -6.05
CA LEU A 41 -7.32 8.87 -6.03
C LEU A 41 -8.55 9.24 -6.87
N GLY A 42 -9.30 10.26 -6.44
CA GLY A 42 -10.49 10.76 -7.09
C GLY A 42 -11.80 10.02 -6.77
N MET A 43 -11.72 8.84 -6.12
CA MET A 43 -12.90 8.12 -5.62
C MET A 43 -13.72 9.00 -4.68
N THR A 44 -15.05 8.84 -4.70
CA THR A 44 -15.93 9.59 -3.79
C THR A 44 -16.02 8.94 -2.42
N ARG A 45 -16.48 9.69 -1.41
CA ARG A 45 -16.74 9.13 -0.07
C ARG A 45 -17.67 7.93 -0.10
N GLU A 46 -18.71 7.95 -0.94
CA GLU A 46 -19.66 6.85 -1.06
C GLU A 46 -18.99 5.58 -1.61
N MET A 47 -18.08 5.73 -2.58
CA MET A 47 -17.29 4.61 -3.10
C MET A 47 -16.36 4.04 -2.04
N VAL A 48 -15.69 4.92 -1.27
CA VAL A 48 -14.83 4.51 -0.15
C VAL A 48 -15.65 3.79 0.92
N SER A 49 -16.80 4.34 1.31
CA SER A 49 -17.68 3.77 2.32
C SER A 49 -18.16 2.37 1.95
N LYS A 50 -18.55 2.16 0.69
CA LYS A 50 -18.90 0.83 0.16
C LYS A 50 -17.73 -0.16 0.23
N LEU A 51 -16.51 0.31 -0.04
CA LEU A 51 -15.32 -0.53 -0.01
C LEU A 51 -14.91 -0.92 1.42
N VAL A 52 -14.98 0.00 2.37
CA VAL A 52 -14.45 -0.18 3.73
C VAL A 52 -15.47 -0.70 4.74
N SER A 53 -16.75 -0.82 4.35
CA SER A 53 -17.88 -1.26 5.19
C SER A 53 -18.18 -0.34 6.39
N SER A 54 -19.13 -0.75 7.25
CA SER A 54 -20.08 0.02 8.12
C SER A 54 -19.62 1.24 8.93
N GLN A 55 -18.34 1.61 8.93
CA GLN A 55 -17.84 2.83 9.56
C GLN A 55 -17.15 3.78 8.56
N GLY A 56 -17.46 3.68 7.27
CA GLY A 56 -16.88 4.51 6.23
C GLY A 56 -17.12 6.03 6.40
N PRO A 57 -16.36 6.86 5.66
CA PRO A 57 -16.38 8.32 5.79
C PRO A 57 -17.64 8.95 5.19
N MET A 58 -18.75 8.95 5.93
CA MET A 58 -20.01 9.53 5.45
C MET A 58 -20.19 11.02 5.82
N ASP A 59 -19.41 11.55 6.77
CA ASP A 59 -19.44 12.98 7.09
C ASP A 59 -18.65 13.78 6.04
N ILE A 60 -19.34 14.67 5.32
CA ILE A 60 -18.72 15.51 4.29
C ILE A 60 -17.71 16.50 4.86
N LYS A 61 -17.86 16.91 6.12
CA LYS A 61 -16.96 17.83 6.82
C LYS A 61 -15.68 17.14 7.32
N GLN A 62 -15.67 15.80 7.35
CA GLN A 62 -14.52 15.04 7.82
C GLN A 62 -13.45 14.98 6.73
N GLU A 63 -12.42 15.82 6.79
CA GLU A 63 -11.33 15.82 5.81
C GLU A 63 -10.48 14.55 5.85
N VAL A 64 -10.39 13.88 7.00
CA VAL A 64 -9.59 12.67 7.18
C VAL A 64 -10.39 11.60 7.89
N TRP A 65 -10.44 10.42 7.28
CA TRP A 65 -10.99 9.23 7.90
C TRP A 65 -9.90 8.19 8.04
N GLY A 66 -9.96 7.41 9.11
CA GLY A 66 -9.11 6.25 9.23
C GLY A 66 -9.60 5.27 10.26
N ARG A 67 -9.00 4.08 10.21
CA ARG A 67 -9.27 3.01 11.15
C ARG A 67 -7.98 2.35 11.58
N TRP A 68 -7.97 1.91 12.83
CA TRP A 68 -6.94 1.08 13.41
C TRP A 68 -7.52 -0.32 13.57
N VAL A 69 -6.86 -1.33 13.02
CA VAL A 69 -7.31 -2.72 13.15
C VAL A 69 -6.16 -3.60 13.63
N PRO A 70 -6.45 -4.64 14.42
CA PRO A 70 -5.48 -5.68 14.72
C PRO A 70 -4.94 -6.29 13.41
N GLY A 71 -3.62 -6.47 13.36
CA GLY A 71 -2.96 -7.17 12.27
C GLY A 71 -3.22 -8.69 12.32
N PRO A 72 -2.71 -9.45 11.34
CA PRO A 72 -2.96 -10.88 11.24
C PRO A 72 -2.26 -11.70 12.33
N ILE A 73 -1.32 -11.10 13.07
CA ILE A 73 -0.56 -11.71 14.17
C ILE A 73 -0.79 -10.85 15.42
N SER A 74 -0.94 -11.51 16.58
CA SER A 74 -1.10 -10.82 17.87
C SER A 74 0.01 -9.78 18.10
N GLY A 75 -0.38 -8.60 18.57
CA GLY A 75 0.53 -7.48 18.80
C GLY A 75 0.91 -6.68 17.54
N ARG A 76 0.51 -7.11 16.34
CA ARG A 76 0.64 -6.29 15.12
C ARG A 76 -0.61 -5.42 14.92
N MET A 77 -0.43 -4.27 14.29
CA MET A 77 -1.50 -3.30 14.03
C MET A 77 -1.41 -2.79 12.60
N GLU A 78 -2.57 -2.55 11.98
CA GLU A 78 -2.67 -1.91 10.67
C GLU A 78 -3.53 -0.66 10.76
N VAL A 79 -3.13 0.37 10.01
CA VAL A 79 -3.81 1.65 9.95
C VAL A 79 -4.05 1.98 8.49
N LEU A 80 -5.30 2.35 8.18
CA LEU A 80 -5.66 2.93 6.89
C LEU A 80 -6.20 4.32 7.13
N ARG A 81 -5.61 5.32 6.46
CA ARG A 81 -6.09 6.70 6.44
C ARG A 81 -6.42 7.12 5.02
N VAL A 82 -7.52 7.84 4.86
CA VAL A 82 -8.04 8.35 3.59
C VAL A 82 -8.37 9.81 3.78
N HIS A 83 -7.77 10.65 2.94
CA HIS A 83 -7.90 12.10 2.98
C HIS A 83 -8.78 12.56 1.83
N PHE A 84 -9.73 13.43 2.16
CA PHE A 84 -10.77 13.92 1.29
C PHE A 84 -10.67 15.42 1.10
N TYR A 85 -10.86 15.86 -0.13
CA TYR A 85 -11.09 17.25 -0.49
C TYR A 85 -12.25 17.29 -1.48
N ASP A 86 -13.26 18.12 -1.22
CA ASP A 86 -14.45 18.25 -2.07
C ASP A 86 -15.09 16.90 -2.44
N ASN A 87 -15.35 16.08 -1.42
CA ASN A 87 -15.90 14.72 -1.53
C ASN A 87 -15.03 13.70 -2.31
N ARG A 88 -13.76 14.01 -2.61
CA ARG A 88 -12.87 13.13 -3.39
C ARG A 88 -11.61 12.78 -2.62
N VAL A 89 -11.17 11.53 -2.76
CA VAL A 89 -9.90 11.07 -2.20
C VAL A 89 -8.73 11.73 -2.91
N PHE A 90 -7.81 12.34 -2.17
CA PHE A 90 -6.60 12.92 -2.74
C PHE A 90 -5.30 12.34 -2.17
N TRP A 91 -5.38 11.66 -1.03
CA TRP A 91 -4.24 10.99 -0.40
C TRP A 91 -4.73 9.80 0.42
N ILE A 92 -3.98 8.71 0.36
CA ILE A 92 -4.28 7.46 1.08
C ILE A 92 -2.98 7.00 1.73
N GLU A 93 -3.04 6.65 3.01
CA GLU A 93 -1.92 6.13 3.77
C GLU A 93 -2.28 4.75 4.33
N TYR A 94 -1.32 3.83 4.24
CA TYR A 94 -1.36 2.52 4.87
C TYR A 94 -0.11 2.34 5.72
N ASP A 95 -0.29 2.15 7.02
CA ASP A 95 0.78 1.80 7.94
C ASP A 95 0.55 0.38 8.49
N ALA A 96 1.59 -0.43 8.55
CA ALA A 96 1.59 -1.71 9.27
C ALA A 96 2.72 -1.73 10.31
N PHE A 97 2.35 -1.98 11.56
CA PHE A 97 3.23 -2.02 12.71
C PHE A 97 3.41 -3.48 13.16
N GLY A 98 4.66 -3.94 13.17
CA GLY A 98 5.04 -5.24 13.71
C GLY A 98 6.48 -5.19 14.21
N GLU A 99 7.30 -6.15 13.77
CA GLU A 99 8.75 -6.12 14.04
C GLU A 99 9.46 -4.93 13.37
N SER A 100 8.86 -4.42 12.30
CA SER A 100 9.23 -3.17 11.64
C SER A 100 7.99 -2.34 11.35
N TRP A 101 8.22 -1.06 11.05
CA TRP A 101 7.18 -0.17 10.53
C TRP A 101 7.26 -0.15 9.00
N LEU A 102 6.16 -0.54 8.36
CA LEU A 102 5.96 -0.42 6.93
C LEU A 102 4.95 0.70 6.68
N ARG A 103 5.29 1.64 5.79
CA ARG A 103 4.41 2.72 5.34
C ARG A 103 4.33 2.75 3.83
N GLU A 104 3.11 2.83 3.32
CA GLU A 104 2.81 3.00 1.90
C GLU A 104 1.78 4.09 1.70
N GLU A 105 1.90 4.83 0.61
CA GLU A 105 1.03 5.96 0.33
C GLU A 105 0.65 6.00 -1.15
N LYS A 106 -0.52 6.58 -1.44
CA LYS A 106 -0.97 6.91 -2.80
C LYS A 106 -1.36 8.39 -2.84
N GLY A 107 -0.77 9.13 -3.78
CA GLY A 107 -0.95 10.58 -3.88
C GLY A 107 -0.16 11.34 -2.82
N GLY A 108 -0.63 12.54 -2.49
CA GLY A 108 0.03 13.41 -1.53
C GLY A 108 -0.50 14.83 -1.60
N CYS A 109 -0.32 15.58 -0.51
CA CYS A 109 -0.79 16.96 -0.42
C CYS A 109 -0.21 17.85 -1.55
N GLY A 110 1.05 17.64 -1.92
CA GLY A 110 1.72 18.42 -2.97
C GLY A 110 1.26 18.10 -4.40
N ASP A 111 0.84 16.88 -4.67
CA ASP A 111 0.43 16.45 -6.02
C ASP A 111 -1.01 16.82 -6.34
N TRP A 112 -1.90 16.81 -5.34
CA TRP A 112 -3.28 17.27 -5.51
C TRP A 112 -3.37 18.77 -5.79
N MET A 113 -2.62 19.60 -5.06
CA MET A 113 -2.66 21.06 -5.21
C MET A 113 -2.27 21.54 -6.62
N LYS A 114 -1.51 20.74 -7.38
CA LYS A 114 -1.11 21.09 -8.76
C LYS A 114 -2.31 21.27 -9.69
N GLY A 115 -3.34 20.42 -9.60
CA GLY A 115 -4.49 20.47 -10.49
C GLY A 115 -5.36 21.74 -10.31
N PRO A 116 -5.83 22.03 -9.08
CA PRO A 116 -6.53 23.27 -8.78
C PRO A 116 -5.67 24.52 -8.98
N MET A 117 -4.37 24.49 -8.63
CA MET A 117 -3.46 25.61 -8.88
C MET A 117 -3.24 25.88 -10.38
N MET A 118 -3.11 24.84 -11.21
CA MET A 118 -3.01 24.98 -12.66
C MET A 118 -4.28 25.63 -13.23
N ARG A 119 -5.47 25.13 -12.85
CA ARG A 119 -6.76 25.71 -13.28
C ARG A 119 -6.94 27.16 -12.80
N LEU A 120 -6.53 27.46 -11.58
CA LEU A 120 -6.55 28.84 -11.06
C LEU A 120 -5.59 29.74 -11.85
N ARG A 121 -4.37 29.28 -12.10
CA ARG A 121 -3.36 30.00 -12.89
C ARG A 121 -3.88 30.28 -14.31
N GLU A 122 -4.47 29.29 -14.97
CA GLU A 122 -5.10 29.45 -16.28
C GLU A 122 -6.23 30.48 -16.23
N SER A 123 -7.11 30.44 -15.22
CA SER A 123 -8.19 31.42 -15.05
C SER A 123 -7.72 32.86 -14.79
N LEU A 124 -6.55 33.01 -14.16
CA LEU A 124 -5.92 34.31 -13.88
C LEU A 124 -5.11 34.85 -15.06
N GLN A 125 -4.64 33.99 -15.96
CA GLN A 125 -3.95 34.38 -17.20
C GLN A 125 -4.90 34.75 -18.34
N VAL A 126 -6.21 34.47 -18.19
CA VAL A 126 -7.26 34.85 -19.14
C VAL A 126 -7.84 36.26 -18.83
N LYS A 127 -7.16 37.06 -18.00
CA LYS A 127 -7.52 38.46 -17.73
C LYS A 127 -6.53 39.45 -18.32
#